data_AF-A0A1Z4RMN3-F1
#
_entry.id   AF-A0A1Z4RMN3-F1
#
_cell.length_a   1.000
_cell.length_b   1.000
_cell.length_c   1.000
_cell.angle_alpha   90.00
_cell.angle_beta   90.00
_cell.angle_gamma   90.00
#
_symmetry.space_group_name_H-M   'P 1'
#
loop_
_entity.id
_entity.type
_entity.pdbx_description
1 polymer ?
#
loop_
_entity_poly.entity_id
_entity_poly.type
_entity_poly.pdbx_seq_one_letter_code
_entity_poly.pdbx_strand_id
1 'polypeptide(L)' 'MNQSKDLKTNMSTLEQIEAAILTLPSEEFEQLRQWFFDLDYQRWDRKLEQDIEDGKLEVLAEEAIAEFQAGQFRVL' A
#
# COMPACT_ATOMS: atom_id res chain seq x y z
N MET A 1 39.49 -24.56 1.04
CA MET A 1 38.37 -24.87 0.14
C MET A 1 37.14 -25.17 1.00
N ASN A 2 36.26 -24.21 1.22
CA ASN A 2 34.88 -24.47 1.63
C ASN A 2 34.06 -23.25 1.21
N GLN A 3 33.53 -23.36 0.00
CA GLN A 3 32.62 -22.43 -0.63
C GLN A 3 31.23 -22.60 -0.01
N SER A 4 31.03 -22.05 1.19
CA SER A 4 29.73 -21.98 1.84
C SER A 4 29.34 -20.53 2.12
N LYS A 5 29.56 -19.66 1.12
CA LYS A 5 29.23 -18.23 1.18
C LYS A 5 28.36 -17.79 0.00
N ASP A 6 27.56 -18.70 -0.53
CA ASP A 6 26.52 -18.45 -1.52
C ASP A 6 25.27 -19.12 -0.93
N LEU A 7 24.24 -18.45 -0.43
CA LEU A 7 23.52 -17.32 -0.99
C LEU A 7 23.01 -16.43 0.17
N LYS A 8 23.67 -15.30 0.43
CA LYS A 8 22.98 -14.18 1.07
C LYS A 8 22.31 -13.43 -0.06
N THR A 9 21.01 -13.67 -0.24
CA THR A 9 20.14 -12.87 -1.09
C THR A 9 20.50 -11.41 -0.89
N ASN A 10 20.97 -10.76 -1.95
CA ASN A 10 21.52 -9.41 -1.93
C ASN A 10 20.35 -8.43 -1.77
N MET A 11 19.75 -8.38 -0.58
CA MET A 11 18.74 -7.38 -0.24
C MET A 11 19.48 -6.06 -0.08
N SER A 12 19.29 -5.15 -1.03
CA SER A 12 19.70 -3.77 -0.87
C SER A 12 19.04 -3.19 0.38
N THR A 13 19.79 -2.43 1.16
CA THR A 13 19.22 -1.71 2.31
C THR A 13 18.28 -0.61 1.82
N LEU A 14 17.39 -0.11 2.68
CA LEU A 14 16.48 0.98 2.32
C LEU A 14 17.26 2.20 1.80
N GLU A 15 18.36 2.54 2.48
CA GLU A 15 19.23 3.66 2.11
C GLU A 15 19.86 3.47 0.73
N GLN A 16 20.19 2.22 0.35
CA GLN A 16 20.72 1.92 -0.99
C GLN A 16 19.65 2.06 -2.07
N ILE A 17 18.40 1.69 -1.78
CA ILE A 17 17.27 1.87 -2.69
C ILE A 17 17.00 3.37 -2.86
N GLU A 18 16.94 4.14 -1.78
CA GLU A 18 16.76 5.59 -1.82
C GLU A 18 17.87 6.28 -2.63
N ALA A 19 19.13 5.90 -2.40
CA ALA A 19 20.26 6.42 -3.15
C ALA A 19 20.15 6.10 -4.65
N ALA A 20 19.73 4.88 -5.01
CA ALA A 20 19.52 4.50 -6.41
C ALA A 20 18.40 5.33 -7.05
N ILE A 21 17.28 5.54 -6.34
CA ILE A 21 16.15 6.34 -6.80
C ILE A 21 16.58 7.79 -7.10
N LEU A 22 17.41 8.38 -6.24
CA LEU A 22 17.93 9.74 -6.43
C LEU A 22 18.82 9.88 -7.67
N THR A 23 19.36 8.79 -8.20
CA THR A 23 20.20 8.78 -9.41
C THR A 23 19.43 8.51 -10.70
N LEU A 24 18.13 8.22 -10.63
CA LEU A 24 17.33 7.88 -11.80
C LEU A 24 17.13 9.09 -12.74
N PRO A 25 17.18 8.87 -14.07
CA PRO A 25 16.65 9.84 -15.03
C PRO A 25 15.17 10.13 -14.79
N SER A 26 14.70 11.30 -15.20
CA SER A 26 13.30 11.72 -14.98
C SER A 26 12.27 10.71 -15.50
N GLU A 27 12.50 10.15 -16.68
CA GLU A 27 11.59 9.18 -17.31
C GLU A 27 11.51 7.86 -16.51
N GLU A 28 12.65 7.33 -16.08
CA GLU A 28 12.70 6.12 -15.26
C GLU A 28 12.09 6.35 -13.87
N PHE A 29 12.30 7.55 -13.30
CA PHE A 29 11.69 7.93 -12.03
C PHE A 29 10.15 8.04 -12.14
N GLU A 30 9.64 8.57 -13.25
CA GLU A 30 8.20 8.61 -13.52
C GLU A 30 7.60 7.22 -13.64
N GLN A 31 8.26 6.31 -14.37
CA GLN A 31 7.85 4.91 -14.49
C GLN A 31 7.86 4.20 -13.12
N LEU A 32 8.93 4.39 -12.34
CA LEU A 32 9.02 3.84 -10.98
C LEU A 32 7.87 4.35 -10.10
N ARG A 33 7.58 5.65 -10.17
CA ARG A 33 6.53 6.27 -9.36
C ARG A 33 5.16 5.71 -9.72
N GLN A 34 4.86 5.54 -11.01
CA GLN A 34 3.59 4.95 -11.45
C GLN A 34 3.44 3.52 -10.92
N TRP A 35 4.48 2.69 -11.11
CA TRP A 35 4.48 1.33 -10.59
C TRP A 35 4.32 1.27 -9.07
N PHE A 36 4.95 2.20 -8.34
CA PHE A 36 4.85 2.25 -6.88
C PHE A 36 3.42 2.58 -6.43
N PHE A 37 2.74 3.51 -7.10
CA PHE A 37 1.32 3.79 -6.82
C PHE A 37 0.44 2.58 -7.08
N ASP A 38 0.63 1.88 -8.20
CA ASP A 38 -0.14 0.68 -8.50
C ASP A 38 0.06 -0.42 -7.44
N LEU A 39 1.28 -0.57 -6.94
CA LEU A 39 1.59 -1.48 -5.84
C LEU A 39 0.94 -1.05 -4.53
N ASP A 40 0.96 0.24 -4.21
CA ASP A 40 0.36 0.79 -3.00
C ASP A 40 -1.16 0.63 -3.00
N TYR A 41 -1.81 0.88 -4.14
CA TYR A 41 -3.25 0.61 -4.31
C TYR A 41 -3.58 -0.87 -4.09
N GLN A 42 -2.82 -1.79 -4.67
CA GLN A 42 -3.04 -3.23 -4.44
C GLN A 42 -2.83 -3.65 -2.98
N ARG A 43 -1.92 -2.99 -2.25
CA ARG A 43 -1.72 -3.24 -0.82
C ARG A 43 -2.88 -2.67 -0.01
N TRP A 44 -3.36 -1.49 -0.37
CA TRP A 44 -4.51 -0.87 0.25
C TRP A 44 -5.78 -1.70 0.06
N ASP A 45 -6.04 -2.21 -1.15
CA ASP A 45 -7.18 -3.10 -1.44
C ASP A 45 -7.17 -4.33 -0.53
N ARG A 46 -6.04 -5.05 -0.47
CA ARG A 46 -5.90 -6.22 0.42
C ARG A 46 -6.09 -5.87 1.89
N LYS A 47 -5.62 -4.70 2.30
CA LYS A 47 -5.75 -4.23 3.69
C LYS A 47 -7.20 -3.90 4.02
N LEU A 48 -7.90 -3.25 3.10
CA LEU A 48 -9.32 -2.95 3.21
C LEU A 48 -10.15 -4.23 3.30
N GLU A 49 -9.89 -5.21 2.42
CA GLU A 49 -10.54 -6.53 2.46
C GLU A 49 -10.36 -7.20 3.81
N GLN A 50 -9.13 -7.23 4.35
CA GLN A 50 -8.86 -7.79 5.67
C GLN A 50 -9.58 -7.01 6.78
N ASP A 51 -9.61 -5.68 6.71
CA ASP A 51 -10.27 -4.87 7.73
C ASP A 51 -11.80 -5.04 7.70
N ILE A 52 -12.39 -5.34 6.53
CA ILE A 52 -13.78 -5.78 6.38
C ILE A 52 -13.98 -7.15 7.05
N GLU A 53 -13.14 -8.13 6.74
CA GLU A 53 -13.23 -9.47 7.34
C GLU A 53 -13.06 -9.44 8.87
N ASP A 54 -12.20 -8.56 9.36
CA ASP A 54 -11.96 -8.34 10.79
C ASP A 54 -13.10 -7.56 11.48
N GLY A 55 -14.13 -7.12 10.73
CA GLY A 55 -15.27 -6.36 11.23
C GLY A 55 -14.92 -4.94 11.71
N LYS A 56 -13.76 -4.40 11.32
CA LYS A 56 -13.31 -3.08 11.81
C LYS A 56 -14.15 -1.92 11.28
N LEU A 57 -14.88 -2.15 10.19
CA LEU A 57 -15.75 -1.16 9.57
C LEU A 57 -17.21 -1.28 10.02
N GLU A 58 -17.54 -2.25 10.89
CA GLU A 58 -18.93 -2.49 11.32
C GLU A 58 -19.52 -1.28 12.05
N VAL A 59 -18.73 -0.65 12.94
CA VAL A 59 -19.16 0.56 13.67
C VAL A 59 -19.52 1.70 12.70
N LEU A 60 -18.70 1.90 11.67
CA LEU A 60 -18.95 2.93 10.66
C LEU A 60 -20.18 2.60 9.81
N ALA A 61 -20.42 1.31 9.52
CA ALA A 61 -21.61 0.88 8.81
C ALA A 61 -22.88 1.11 9.65
N GLU A 62 -22.85 0.75 10.93
CA GLU A 62 -23.95 0.99 11.87
C GLU A 62 -24.27 2.48 12.02
N GLU A 63 -23.24 3.32 12.15
CA GLU A 63 -23.38 4.79 12.21
C GLU A 63 -24.04 5.34 10.94
N ALA A 64 -23.52 4.97 9.76
CA ALA A 64 -24.06 5.43 8.49
C ALA A 64 -25.52 5.01 8.29
N ILE A 65 -25.88 3.79 8.71
CA ILE A 65 -27.28 3.31 8.67
C ILE A 65 -28.16 4.14 9.60
N ALA A 66 -27.70 4.42 10.83
CA ALA A 66 -28.45 5.22 11.80
C ALA A 66 -28.67 6.65 11.31
N GLU A 67 -27.64 7.30 10.75
CA GLU A 67 -27.74 8.64 10.16
C GLU A 67 -28.72 8.68 8.98
N PHE A 68 -28.65 7.68 8.09
CA PHE A 68 -29.57 7.57 6.97
C PHE A 68 -31.03 7.43 7.44
N GLN A 69 -31.28 6.57 8.43
CA GLN A 69 -32.62 6.41 9.04
C GLN A 69 -33.11 7.68 9.73
N ALA A 70 -32.20 8.48 10.30
CA ALA A 70 -32.51 9.77 10.89
C ALA A 70 -32.71 10.90 9.86
N GLY A 71 -32.58 10.61 8.56
CA GLY A 71 -32.66 11.61 7.49
C GLY A 71 -31.46 12.56 7.46
N GLN A 72 -30.35 12.19 8.10
CA GLN A 72 -29.12 12.97 8.22
C GLN A 72 -28.17 12.63 7.06
N PHE A 73 -28.59 12.88 5.84
CA PHE A 73 -27.75 12.68 4.66
C PHE A 73 -27.90 13.85 3.70
N ARG A 74 -26.89 14.05 2.86
CA ARG A 74 -26.93 15.06 1.79
C ARG A 74 -27.24 14.37 0.47
N VAL A 75 -28.21 14.93 -0.26
CA VAL A 75 -28.49 14.51 -1.64
C VAL A 75 -27.36 14.99 -2.55
N LEU A 76 -26.84 14.10 -3.40
CA LEU A 76 -25.79 14.40 -4.38
C LEU A 76 -26.30 15.33 -5.49
#